data_AF-A0A078LBV9-F1
#
_entry.id   AF-A0A078LBV9-F1
#
_cell.length_a   1.000
_cell.length_b   1.000
_cell.length_c   1.000
_cell.angle_alpha   90.00
_cell.angle_beta   90.00
_cell.angle_gamma   90.00
#
_symmetry.space_group_name_H-M   'P 1'
#
loop_
_entity.id
_entity.type
_entity.pdbx_description
1 polymer ?
#
loop_
_entity_poly.entity_id
_entity_poly.type
_entity_poly.pdbx_seq_one_letter_code
_entity_poly.pdbx_strand_id
1 'polypeptide(L)'
;MIEITPITDSLSDALKKIKETQAQHERVKKEADEQEFSSLGALQRDGKTRSALTFWFMIGFFGLIGGCFFFTLWYNDNAVRWIVDLHKQGLHEEAKNITLLELDKVLAVVIGALGTSLGFIIGYYFKDKSQ
;
A
#
# COMPACT_ATOMS: atom_id res chain seq x y z
N MET A 1 -9.94 -25.53 46.10
CA MET A 1 -10.22 -26.00 44.73
C MET A 1 -10.21 -24.77 43.84
N ILE A 2 -9.05 -24.54 43.23
CA ILE A 2 -8.62 -23.66 42.12
C ILE A 2 -9.56 -22.52 41.66
N GLU A 3 -9.08 -21.27 41.83
CA GLU A 3 -9.56 -20.02 41.22
C GLU A 3 -9.44 -20.04 39.69
N ILE A 4 -10.53 -19.71 38.96
CA ILE A 4 -10.55 -19.57 37.49
C ILE A 4 -11.32 -18.29 37.12
N THR A 5 -10.71 -17.11 37.32
CA THR A 5 -11.40 -15.81 37.10
C THR A 5 -10.65 -14.67 36.36
N PRO A 6 -9.56 -14.86 35.56
CA PRO A 6 -9.01 -13.72 34.78
C PRO A 6 -9.24 -13.77 33.26
N ILE A 7 -9.83 -14.82 32.68
CA ILE A 7 -9.79 -15.07 31.22
C ILE A 7 -11.00 -14.49 30.47
N THR A 8 -12.16 -14.40 31.13
CA THR A 8 -13.42 -13.96 30.50
C THR A 8 -13.46 -12.46 30.21
N ASP A 9 -12.90 -11.62 31.09
CA ASP A 9 -12.89 -10.16 30.90
C ASP A 9 -11.91 -9.75 29.81
N SER A 10 -10.74 -10.41 29.72
CA SER A 10 -9.74 -10.14 28.68
C SER A 10 -10.23 -10.50 27.27
N LEU A 11 -11.03 -11.57 27.14
CA LEU A 11 -11.58 -12.01 25.86
C LEU A 11 -12.73 -11.09 25.41
N SER A 12 -13.53 -10.62 26.36
CA SER A 12 -14.60 -9.64 26.12
C SER A 12 -14.04 -8.30 25.63
N ASP A 13 -12.98 -7.80 26.26
CA ASP A 13 -12.32 -6.56 25.85
C ASP A 13 -11.60 -6.69 24.50
N ALA A 14 -10.98 -7.84 24.21
CA ALA A 14 -10.39 -8.12 22.91
C ALA A 14 -11.44 -8.16 21.78
N LEU A 15 -12.58 -8.81 22.02
CA LEU A 15 -13.71 -8.84 21.08
C LEU A 15 -14.30 -7.45 20.84
N LYS A 16 -14.41 -6.63 21.88
CA LYS A 16 -14.92 -5.27 21.79
C LYS A 16 -13.99 -4.38 20.96
N LYS A 17 -12.68 -4.50 21.18
CA LYS A 17 -11.65 -3.76 20.44
C LYS A 17 -11.55 -4.19 18.97
N ILE A 18 -11.73 -5.48 18.67
CA ILE A 18 -11.81 -5.99 17.29
C ILE A 18 -13.05 -5.44 16.58
N LYS A 19 -14.20 -5.40 17.26
CA LYS A 19 -15.45 -4.91 16.69
C LYS A 19 -15.43 -3.39 16.46
N GLU A 20 -14.81 -2.63 17.37
CA GLU A 20 -14.57 -1.20 17.22
C GLU A 20 -13.57 -0.90 16.09
N THR A 21 -12.50 -1.69 15.97
CA THR A 21 -11.52 -1.56 14.88
C THR A 21 -12.13 -1.93 13.53
N GLN A 22 -12.98 -2.96 13.46
CA GLN A 22 -13.75 -3.30 12.25
C GLN A 22 -14.74 -2.21 11.87
N ALA A 23 -15.45 -1.64 12.86
CA ALA A 23 -16.39 -0.55 12.61
C ALA A 23 -15.68 0.75 12.18
N GLN A 24 -14.49 1.03 12.71
CA GLN A 24 -13.64 2.13 12.22
C GLN A 24 -13.09 1.83 10.83
N HIS A 25 -12.69 0.60 10.53
CA HIS A 25 -12.26 0.21 9.19
C HIS A 25 -13.38 0.31 8.16
N GLU A 26 -14.61 -0.07 8.51
CA GLU A 26 -15.77 0.10 7.64
C GLU A 26 -16.11 1.58 7.44
N ARG A 27 -16.00 2.43 8.48
CA ARG A 27 -16.24 3.87 8.35
C ARG A 27 -15.18 4.57 7.51
N VAL A 28 -13.90 4.29 7.72
CA VAL A 28 -12.81 4.84 6.90
C VAL A 28 -12.91 4.37 5.46
N LYS A 29 -13.30 3.11 5.23
CA LYS A 29 -13.56 2.59 3.88
C LYS A 29 -14.74 3.30 3.22
N LYS A 30 -15.81 3.56 3.97
CA LYS A 30 -17.01 4.23 3.46
C LYS A 30 -16.80 5.72 3.21
N GLU A 31 -16.01 6.39 4.05
CA GLU A 31 -15.58 7.78 3.84
C GLU A 31 -14.65 7.90 2.63
N ALA A 32 -13.75 6.93 2.42
CA ALA A 32 -12.96 6.83 1.19
C ALA A 32 -13.85 6.59 -0.04
N ASP A 33 -14.81 5.67 0.03
CA ASP A 33 -15.77 5.38 -1.04
C ASP A 33 -16.64 6.62 -1.39
N GLU A 34 -17.06 7.41 -0.39
CA GLU A 34 -17.85 8.64 -0.58
C GLU A 34 -17.01 9.80 -1.15
N GLN A 35 -15.75 9.93 -0.71
CA GLN A 35 -14.81 10.91 -1.26
C GLN A 35 -14.38 10.55 -2.69
N GLU A 36 -14.30 9.26 -3.01
CA GLU A 36 -14.15 8.74 -4.38
C GLU A 36 -15.39 9.06 -5.22
N PHE A 37 -16.60 8.82 -4.71
CA PHE A 37 -17.84 9.08 -5.44
C PHE A 37 -18.05 10.57 -5.77
N SER A 38 -17.77 11.46 -4.83
CA SER A 38 -17.88 12.92 -5.03
C SER A 38 -16.84 13.48 -5.99
N SER A 39 -15.61 12.95 -5.97
CA SER A 39 -14.54 13.33 -6.89
C SER A 39 -14.81 12.82 -8.33
N LEU A 40 -15.46 11.66 -8.45
CA LEU A 40 -15.82 11.02 -9.73
C LEU A 40 -17.07 11.63 -10.38
N GLY A 41 -18.04 12.11 -9.59
CA GLY A 41 -19.24 12.79 -10.10
C GLY A 41 -18.92 14.12 -10.82
N ALA A 42 -17.90 14.83 -10.36
CA ALA A 42 -17.40 16.04 -11.04
C ALA A 42 -16.64 15.72 -12.35
N LEU A 43 -16.09 14.51 -12.49
CA LEU A 43 -15.35 14.02 -13.67
C LEU A 43 -16.27 13.62 -14.84
N GLN A 44 -17.57 13.42 -14.60
CA GLN A 44 -18.54 12.97 -15.60
C GLN A 44 -18.80 14.00 -16.73
N ARG A 45 -18.38 15.26 -16.58
CA ARG A 45 -18.65 16.33 -17.55
C ARG A 45 -17.61 16.49 -18.67
N ASP A 46 -16.45 15.83 -18.60
CA ASP A 46 -15.35 16.04 -19.56
C ASP A 46 -14.78 14.73 -20.14
N GLY A 47 -15.35 14.25 -21.24
CA GLY A 47 -14.82 13.09 -21.98
C GLY A 47 -13.36 13.26 -22.48
N LYS A 48 -12.86 14.50 -22.55
CA LYS A 48 -11.46 14.82 -22.91
C LYS A 48 -10.49 14.75 -21.72
N THR A 49 -10.92 15.22 -20.54
CA THR A 49 -10.13 15.19 -19.30
C THR A 49 -9.90 13.75 -18.82
N ARG A 50 -10.88 12.88 -19.04
CA ARG A 50 -10.77 11.46 -18.71
C ARG A 50 -9.67 10.71 -19.45
N SER A 51 -9.47 11.01 -20.74
CA SER A 51 -8.40 10.38 -21.54
C SER A 51 -7.01 10.83 -21.09
N ALA A 52 -6.89 12.09 -20.64
CA ALA A 52 -5.65 12.60 -20.09
C ALA A 52 -5.35 11.97 -18.72
N LEU A 53 -6.36 11.81 -17.86
CA LEU A 53 -6.21 11.18 -16.54
C LEU A 53 -5.70 9.74 -16.65
N THR A 54 -6.29 8.93 -17.53
CA THR A 54 -5.86 7.53 -17.74
C THR A 54 -4.47 7.46 -18.37
N PHE A 55 -4.12 8.39 -19.26
CA PHE A 55 -2.80 8.44 -19.87
C PHE A 55 -1.70 8.80 -18.85
N TRP A 56 -1.91 9.85 -18.05
CA TRP A 56 -0.99 10.22 -16.97
C TRP A 56 -0.89 9.13 -15.91
N PHE A 57 -1.98 8.44 -15.59
CA PHE A 57 -1.97 7.32 -14.66
C PHE A 57 -1.17 6.13 -15.18
N MET A 58 -1.32 5.77 -16.46
CA MET A 58 -0.54 4.71 -17.10
C MET A 58 0.96 5.03 -17.12
N ILE A 59 1.32 6.26 -17.48
CA ILE A 59 2.71 6.74 -17.44
C ILE A 59 3.24 6.76 -16.01
N GLY A 60 2.44 7.21 -15.04
CA GLY A 60 2.78 7.17 -13.63
C GLY A 60 3.03 5.75 -13.15
N PHE A 61 2.19 4.80 -13.56
CA PHE A 61 2.33 3.39 -13.19
C PHE A 61 3.61 2.75 -13.76
N PHE A 62 3.88 2.92 -15.06
CA PHE A 62 5.14 2.44 -15.66
C PHE A 62 6.36 3.16 -15.09
N GLY A 63 6.26 4.47 -14.86
CA GLY A 63 7.30 5.25 -14.20
C GLY A 63 7.57 4.78 -12.79
N LEU A 64 6.53 4.37 -12.05
CA LEU A 64 6.65 3.86 -10.70
C LEU A 64 7.25 2.44 -10.68
N ILE A 65 6.92 1.58 -11.65
CA ILE A 65 7.61 0.28 -11.84
C ILE A 65 9.11 0.51 -12.09
N GLY A 66 9.45 1.41 -13.03
CA GLY A 66 10.84 1.77 -13.29
C GLY A 66 11.51 2.37 -12.05
N GLY A 67 10.79 3.23 -11.33
CA GLY A 67 11.21 3.83 -10.07
C GLY A 67 11.51 2.80 -9.00
N CYS A 68 10.68 1.75 -8.85
CA CYS A 68 10.95 0.64 -7.94
C CYS A 68 12.26 -0.07 -8.28
N PHE A 69 12.52 -0.32 -9.57
CA PHE A 69 13.78 -0.92 -10.00
C PHE A 69 14.99 -0.06 -9.62
N PHE A 70 14.96 1.23 -9.97
CA PHE A 70 16.05 2.15 -9.62
C PHE A 70 16.20 2.34 -8.11
N PHE A 71 15.09 2.41 -7.38
CA PHE A 71 15.07 2.55 -5.93
C PHE A 71 15.70 1.34 -5.24
N THR A 72 15.33 0.11 -5.66
CA THR A 72 15.91 -1.11 -5.10
C THR A 72 17.41 -1.19 -5.36
N LEU A 73 17.89 -0.84 -6.56
CA LEU A 73 19.32 -0.82 -6.86
C LEU A 73 20.07 0.21 -6.03
N TRP A 74 19.54 1.44 -5.96
CA TRP A 74 20.17 2.52 -5.20
C TRP A 74 20.21 2.21 -3.70
N TYR A 75 19.10 1.72 -3.12
CA TYR A 75 19.06 1.31 -1.73
C TYR A 75 20.06 0.20 -1.43
N ASN A 76 20.10 -0.84 -2.27
CA ASN A 76 21.00 -1.98 -2.05
C ASN A 76 22.47 -1.57 -2.17
N ASP A 77 22.86 -0.66 -3.08
CA ASP A 77 24.23 -0.14 -3.13
C ASP A 77 24.62 0.56 -1.83
N ASN A 78 23.73 1.41 -1.29
CA ASN A 78 23.98 2.10 -0.01
C ASN A 78 24.01 1.13 1.16
N ALA A 79 23.09 0.15 1.20
CA ALA A 79 23.04 -0.87 2.25
C ALA A 79 24.33 -1.69 2.30
N VAL A 80 24.87 -2.10 1.15
CA VAL A 80 26.16 -2.82 1.08
C VAL A 80 27.30 -1.95 1.59
N ARG A 81 27.37 -0.68 1.20
CA ARG A 81 28.40 0.25 1.72
C ARG A 81 28.33 0.38 3.23
N TRP A 82 27.12 0.52 3.80
CA TRP A 82 26.92 0.58 5.24
C TRP A 82 27.34 -0.71 5.95
N ILE A 83 26.99 -1.87 5.41
CA ILE A 83 27.41 -3.18 5.96
C ILE A 83 28.95 -3.26 6.00
N VAL A 84 29.62 -2.87 4.92
CA VAL A 84 31.09 -2.89 4.83
C VAL A 84 31.71 -1.94 5.86
N ASP A 85 31.17 -0.73 6.02
CA ASP A 85 31.73 0.24 6.96
C ASP A 85 31.46 -0.13 8.43
N LEU A 86 30.31 -0.72 8.76
CA LEU A 86 30.02 -1.29 10.08
C LEU A 86 30.95 -2.46 10.40
N HIS A 87 31.22 -3.31 9.40
CA HIS A 87 32.16 -4.41 9.56
C HIS A 87 33.60 -3.92 9.83
N LYS A 88 34.04 -2.83 9.19
CA LYS A 88 35.34 -2.19 9.48
C LYS A 88 35.41 -1.59 10.89
N GLN A 89 34.28 -1.16 11.44
CA GLN A 89 34.18 -0.59 12.79
C GLN A 89 34.04 -1.65 13.89
N GLY A 90 33.98 -2.94 13.54
CA GLY A 90 33.81 -4.05 14.49
C GLY A 90 32.37 -4.28 14.96
N LEU A 91 31.39 -3.60 14.34
CA LEU A 91 29.96 -3.65 14.66
C LEU A 91 29.26 -4.71 13.79
N HIS A 92 29.60 -5.97 14.01
CA HIS A 92 29.09 -7.09 13.20
C HIS A 92 27.63 -7.44 13.45
N GLU A 93 27.12 -7.19 14.66
CA GLU A 93 25.71 -7.47 15.00
C GLU A 93 24.78 -6.42 14.39
N GLU A 94 25.22 -5.17 14.34
CA GLU A 94 24.52 -4.05 13.72
C GLU A 94 24.48 -4.21 12.20
N ALA A 95 25.57 -4.69 11.59
CA ALA A 95 25.62 -4.98 10.15
C ALA A 95 24.61 -6.05 9.71
N LYS A 96 24.33 -7.07 10.55
CA LYS A 96 23.34 -8.11 10.26
C LYS A 96 21.90 -7.60 10.24
N ASN A 97 21.63 -6.46 10.89
CA ASN A 97 20.28 -5.87 10.92
C ASN A 97 19.95 -5.13 9.62
N ILE A 98 20.93 -4.86 8.76
CA ILE A 98 20.71 -4.24 7.45
C ILE A 98 20.21 -5.30 6.49
N THR A 99 18.93 -5.20 6.13
CA THR A 99 18.28 -6.09 5.16
C THR A 99 18.32 -5.49 3.78
N LEU A 100 18.65 -6.32 2.78
CA LEU A 100 18.60 -5.91 1.39
C LEU A 100 17.15 -5.93 0.90
N LEU A 101 16.79 -4.96 0.06
CA LEU A 101 15.48 -4.91 -0.55
C LEU A 101 15.45 -5.84 -1.77
N GLU A 102 14.46 -6.71 -1.80
CA GLU A 102 14.14 -7.53 -2.97
C GLU A 102 13.12 -6.80 -3.85
N LEU A 103 13.34 -6.83 -5.16
CA LEU A 103 12.48 -6.12 -6.12
C LEU A 103 11.05 -6.68 -6.13
N ASP A 104 10.88 -8.00 -5.98
CA ASP A 104 9.58 -8.67 -5.93
C ASP A 104 8.73 -8.16 -4.75
N LYS A 105 9.35 -7.96 -3.58
CA LYS A 105 8.68 -7.46 -2.37
C LYS A 105 8.23 -6.02 -2.55
N VAL A 106 9.10 -5.18 -3.11
CA VAL A 106 8.78 -3.76 -3.37
C VAL A 106 7.65 -3.65 -4.41
N LEU A 107 7.73 -4.43 -5.50
CA LEU A 107 6.68 -4.49 -6.52
C LEU A 107 5.36 -5.02 -5.95
N ALA A 108 5.39 -6.05 -5.09
CA ALA A 108 4.19 -6.61 -4.49
C ALA A 108 3.46 -5.59 -3.61
N VAL A 109 4.18 -4.79 -2.83
CA VAL A 109 3.58 -3.71 -2.01
C VAL A 109 2.94 -2.65 -2.91
N VAL A 110 3.63 -2.24 -3.96
CA VAL A 110 3.15 -1.25 -4.92
C VAL A 110 1.90 -1.74 -5.66
N ILE A 111 1.94 -2.96 -6.18
CA ILE A 111 0.83 -3.56 -6.92
C ILE A 111 -0.33 -3.85 -5.96
N GLY A 112 -0.07 -4.24 -4.72
CA GLY A 112 -1.10 -4.43 -3.70
C GLY A 112 -1.82 -3.14 -3.34
N ALA A 113 -1.08 -2.04 -3.19
CA ALA A 113 -1.65 -0.73 -2.87
C ALA A 113 -2.39 -0.08 -4.05
N LEU A 114 -1.87 -0.23 -5.27
CA LEU A 114 -2.41 0.44 -6.46
C LEU A 114 -3.30 -0.46 -7.33
N GLY A 115 -3.27 -1.77 -7.14
CA GLY A 115 -3.97 -2.73 -7.99
C GLY A 115 -5.50 -2.56 -7.94
N THR A 116 -6.03 -2.26 -6.76
CA THR A 116 -7.47 -2.02 -6.58
C THR A 116 -7.91 -0.75 -7.33
N SER A 117 -7.25 0.38 -7.09
CA SER A 117 -7.57 1.65 -7.76
C SER A 117 -7.36 1.58 -9.28
N LEU A 118 -6.30 0.88 -9.73
CA LEU A 118 -6.03 0.64 -11.15
C LEU A 118 -7.11 -0.23 -11.81
N GLY A 119 -7.57 -1.29 -11.13
CA GLY A 119 -8.68 -2.13 -11.59
C GLY A 119 -9.98 -1.34 -11.75
N PHE A 120 -10.27 -0.43 -10.81
CA PHE A 120 -11.43 0.47 -10.91
C PHE A 120 -11.30 1.44 -12.09
N ILE A 121 -10.16 2.13 -12.23
CA ILE A 121 -9.95 3.13 -13.31
C ILE A 121 -10.08 2.47 -14.69
N ILE A 122 -9.49 1.28 -14.88
CA ILE A 122 -9.59 0.52 -16.14
C ILE A 122 -11.02 0.02 -16.36
N GLY A 123 -11.67 -0.53 -15.32
CA GLY A 123 -13.05 -1.01 -15.39
C GLY A 123 -14.04 0.08 -15.83
N TYR A 124 -13.90 1.29 -15.28
CA TYR A 124 -14.69 2.43 -15.72
C TYR A 124 -14.36 2.84 -17.16
N TYR A 125 -13.08 2.89 -17.56
CA TYR A 125 -12.68 3.21 -18.93
C TYR A 125 -13.37 2.33 -19.99
N PHE A 126 -13.45 1.02 -19.74
CA PHE A 126 -14.10 0.09 -20.68
C PHE A 126 -15.63 0.12 -20.61
N LYS A 127 -16.22 0.38 -19.43
CA LYS A 127 -17.68 0.46 -19.26
C LYS A 127 -18.34 1.53 -20.15
N ASP A 128 -17.68 2.67 -20.36
CA ASP A 128 -18.23 3.74 -21.22
C ASP A 128 -17.96 3.57 -22.72
N LYS A 129 -17.12 2.62 -23.13
CA LYS A 129 -16.95 2.30 -24.56
C LYS A 129 -17.95 1.26 -25.07
N SER A 130 -18.72 0.64 -24.17
CA SER A 130 -19.73 -0.38 -24.50
C SER A 130 -21.17 0.14 -24.58
N GLN A 131 -21.37 1.47 -24.51
CA GLN A 131 -22.58 2.15 -24.98
C GLN A 131 -22.29 2.85 -26.29
#